data_AF-A0A059EZP2-F1
#
_entry.id   AF-A0A059EZP2-F1
#
_cell.length_a   1.000
_cell.length_b   1.000
_cell.length_c   1.000
_cell.angle_alpha   90.00
_cell.angle_beta   90.00
_cell.angle_gamma   90.00
#
_symmetry.space_group_name_H-M   'P 1'
#
loop_
_entity.id
_entity.type
_entity.pdbx_description
1 polymer ?
#
loop_
_entity_poly.entity_id
_entity_poly.type
_entity_poly.pdbx_seq_one_letter_code
_entity_poly.pdbx_strand_id
1 'polypeptide(L)'
;MSENTLQNPFVVQCKNCLRIVADSFSLLNFKKEILLFSSISENIHLNDKEKDSDEPYDYKCKYLDLECLCSNVIGRKYLSVNENIQEMMLKFCIYKKCVISYQLGSNIEIKEHTLSSLAEEVSKLQKFCVYLHNKLEKKQDH
;
A
#
# COMPACT_ATOMS: atom_id res chain seq x y z
N MET A 1 -22.68 -18.88 -5.32
CA MET A 1 -21.31 -19.07 -5.82
C MET A 1 -20.72 -17.69 -5.94
N SER A 2 -19.84 -17.27 -5.02
CA SER A 2 -19.23 -15.93 -5.05
C SER A 2 -18.11 -15.96 -6.08
N GLU A 3 -18.32 -15.29 -7.21
CA GLU A 3 -17.29 -15.10 -8.24
C GLU A 3 -16.05 -14.49 -7.59
N ASN A 4 -14.91 -15.18 -7.67
CA ASN A 4 -13.58 -14.59 -7.50
C ASN A 4 -13.40 -13.57 -8.63
N THR A 5 -13.99 -12.39 -8.45
CA THR A 5 -13.81 -11.30 -9.39
C THR A 5 -12.37 -10.84 -9.29
N LEU A 6 -11.62 -10.96 -10.38
CA LEU A 6 -10.35 -10.25 -10.52
C LEU A 6 -10.65 -8.78 -10.20
N GLN A 7 -10.09 -8.27 -9.11
CA GLN A 7 -10.22 -6.84 -8.82
C GLN A 7 -9.52 -6.09 -9.94
N ASN A 8 -10.23 -5.13 -10.53
CA ASN A 8 -9.64 -4.33 -11.59
C ASN A 8 -8.42 -3.57 -11.07
N PRO A 9 -7.39 -3.34 -11.91
CA PRO A 9 -6.25 -2.53 -11.56
C PRO A 9 -6.65 -1.13 -11.11
N PHE A 10 -5.84 -0.51 -10.27
CA PHE A 10 -6.06 0.86 -9.82
C PHE A 10 -4.79 1.69 -9.93
N VAL A 11 -4.99 2.99 -10.05
CA VAL A 11 -3.91 3.99 -9.97
C VAL A 11 -3.99 4.70 -8.63
N VAL A 12 -2.85 5.14 -8.13
CA VAL A 12 -2.75 5.99 -6.95
C VAL A 12 -2.36 7.39 -7.40
N GLN A 13 -3.07 8.38 -6.89
CA GLN A 13 -2.93 9.79 -7.29
C GLN A 13 -2.61 10.65 -6.09
N CYS A 14 -1.81 11.69 -6.28
CA CYS A 14 -1.58 12.71 -5.27
C CYS A 14 -2.91 13.38 -4.91
N LYS A 15 -3.27 13.43 -3.62
CA LYS A 15 -4.53 14.03 -3.17
C LYS A 15 -4.61 15.54 -3.47
N ASN A 16 -3.47 16.21 -3.60
CA ASN A 16 -3.39 17.66 -3.85
C ASN A 16 -3.60 18.03 -5.33
N CYS A 17 -3.00 17.28 -6.26
CA CYS A 17 -2.98 17.67 -7.69
C CYS A 17 -3.47 16.58 -8.65
N LEU A 18 -3.90 15.42 -8.14
CA LEU A 18 -4.43 14.27 -8.87
C LEU A 18 -3.47 13.59 -9.87
N ARG A 19 -2.21 14.02 -9.94
CA ARG A 19 -1.19 13.32 -10.75
C ARG A 19 -1.00 11.90 -10.24
N ILE A 20 -0.85 10.96 -11.17
CA ILE A 20 -0.57 9.56 -10.86
C ILE A 20 0.82 9.46 -10.24
N VAL A 21 0.91 8.77 -9.10
CA VAL A 21 2.16 8.59 -8.34
C VAL A 21 2.64 7.13 -8.39
N ALA A 22 1.72 6.18 -8.52
CA ALA A 22 2.00 4.75 -8.63
C ALA A 22 0.74 4.01 -9.13
N ASP A 23 0.84 2.69 -9.29
CA ASP A 23 -0.25 1.82 -9.71
C ASP A 23 -0.25 0.50 -8.92
N SER A 24 -1.33 -0.26 -9.04
CA SER A 24 -1.51 -1.53 -8.34
C SER A 24 -0.49 -2.60 -8.72
N PHE A 25 0.17 -2.53 -9.88
CA PHE A 25 1.14 -3.54 -10.32
C PHE A 25 2.48 -3.39 -9.61
N SER A 26 2.80 -2.18 -9.16
CA SER A 26 3.99 -1.90 -8.37
C SER A 26 3.77 -2.00 -6.86
N LEU A 27 2.52 -2.22 -6.41
CA LEU A 27 2.19 -2.32 -4.99
C LEU A 27 2.70 -3.65 -4.41
N LEU A 28 3.60 -3.54 -3.43
CA LEU A 28 4.17 -4.69 -2.73
C LEU A 28 3.40 -5.03 -1.46
N ASN A 29 3.01 -4.02 -0.70
CA ASN A 29 2.30 -4.19 0.56
C ASN A 29 1.53 -2.92 0.94
N PHE A 30 0.53 -3.05 1.79
CA PHE A 30 -0.19 -1.93 2.38
C PHE A 30 -0.46 -2.24 3.85
N LYS A 31 0.04 -1.40 4.76
CA LYS A 31 -0.11 -1.63 6.20
C LYS A 31 -0.27 -0.31 6.93
N LYS A 32 -1.25 -0.24 7.84
CA LYS A 32 -1.58 0.98 8.60
C LYS A 32 -1.76 2.18 7.66
N GLU A 33 -0.95 3.22 7.82
CA GLU A 33 -0.98 4.49 7.08
C GLU A 33 -0.03 4.55 5.88
N ILE A 34 0.62 3.43 5.51
CA ILE A 34 1.63 3.38 4.45
C ILE A 34 1.23 2.38 3.33
N LEU A 35 1.50 2.79 2.10
CA LEU A 35 1.52 1.96 0.89
C LEU A 35 2.98 1.77 0.46
N LEU A 36 3.37 0.54 0.14
CA LEU A 36 4.73 0.17 -0.18
C LEU A 36 4.84 -0.23 -1.65
N PHE A 37 5.66 0.46 -2.42
CA PHE A 37 5.82 0.21 -3.86
C PHE A 37 7.25 -0.17 -4.24
N SER A 38 7.38 -1.00 -5.27
CA SER A 38 8.66 -1.33 -5.92
C SER A 38 9.11 -0.24 -6.89
N SER A 39 8.18 0.46 -7.51
CA SER A 39 8.41 1.57 -8.43
C SER A 39 7.36 2.66 -8.24
N ILE A 40 7.66 3.85 -8.74
CA ILE A 40 6.78 5.03 -8.71
C ILE A 40 6.83 5.75 -10.05
N SER A 41 5.83 6.59 -10.30
CA SER A 41 5.74 7.44 -11.49
C SER A 41 6.85 8.50 -11.51
N GLU A 42 7.22 8.96 -12.71
CA GLU A 42 8.07 10.13 -12.96
C GLU A 42 7.52 11.44 -12.39
N ASN A 43 6.25 11.48 -12.00
CA ASN A 43 5.64 12.62 -11.31
C ASN A 43 6.11 12.79 -9.86
N ILE A 44 7.02 11.93 -9.38
CA ILE A 44 7.59 11.98 -8.04
C ILE A 44 9.09 12.23 -8.12
N HIS A 45 9.55 13.20 -7.36
CA HIS A 45 10.94 13.52 -7.13
C HIS A 45 11.38 13.00 -5.76
N LEU A 46 12.55 12.38 -5.70
CA LEU A 46 13.24 12.07 -4.44
C LEU A 46 14.03 13.31 -4.05
N ASN A 47 13.73 13.87 -2.88
CA ASN A 47 14.54 14.98 -2.35
C ASN A 47 15.93 14.44 -1.99
N ASP A 48 17.00 15.07 -2.50
CA ASP A 48 18.38 14.63 -2.28
C ASP A 48 18.87 14.83 -0.84
N LYS A 49 18.09 15.51 0.01
CA LYS A 49 18.45 15.75 1.41
C LYS A 49 18.07 14.57 2.29
N GLU A 50 19.08 13.83 2.75
CA GLU A 50 18.93 12.84 3.82
C GLU A 50 18.40 13.46 5.11
N LYS A 51 17.46 12.75 5.74
CA LYS A 51 16.86 13.10 7.03
C LYS A 51 16.89 11.90 7.96
N ASP A 52 17.09 12.15 9.25
CA ASP A 52 16.90 11.17 10.31
C ASP A 52 15.46 11.26 10.84
N SER A 53 14.85 10.13 11.19
CA SER A 53 13.54 10.12 11.82
C SER A 53 13.65 10.19 13.35
N ASP A 54 12.87 11.10 13.94
CA ASP A 54 12.67 11.22 15.38
C ASP A 54 11.39 10.53 15.85
N GLU A 55 10.61 9.94 14.94
CA GLU A 55 9.35 9.27 15.27
C GLU A 55 9.63 7.92 15.96
N PRO A 56 8.85 7.53 16.99
CA PRO A 56 9.12 6.31 17.75
C PRO A 56 9.15 5.02 16.92
N TYR A 57 8.39 4.97 15.82
CA TYR A 57 8.25 3.77 15.00
C TYR A 57 9.50 3.49 14.14
N ASP A 58 10.08 4.52 13.54
CA ASP A 58 11.24 4.47 12.66
C ASP A 58 12.42 5.29 13.24
N TYR A 59 12.52 5.40 14.55
CA TYR A 59 13.54 6.19 15.25
C TYR A 59 14.96 5.87 14.74
N LYS A 60 15.74 6.92 14.43
CA LYS A 60 17.10 6.85 13.85
C LYS A 60 17.21 6.21 12.47
N CYS A 61 16.10 5.96 11.78
CA CYS A 61 16.14 5.54 10.38
C CYS A 61 16.43 6.75 9.49
N LYS A 62 17.23 6.55 8.45
CA LYS A 62 17.51 7.56 7.44
C LYS A 62 16.56 7.44 6.27
N TYR A 63 16.08 8.57 5.76
CA TYR A 63 15.18 8.60 4.61
C TYR A 63 15.37 9.83 3.74
N LEU A 64 14.84 9.72 2.53
CA LEU A 64 14.61 10.83 1.60
C LEU A 64 13.10 11.06 1.49
N ASP A 65 12.68 12.31 1.36
CA ASP A 65 11.27 12.62 1.10
C ASP A 65 10.90 12.27 -0.35
N LEU A 66 9.70 11.73 -0.51
CA LEU A 66 9.05 11.58 -1.80
C LEU A 66 8.13 12.78 -2.02
N GLU A 67 8.48 13.63 -2.97
CA GLU A 67 7.75 14.85 -3.30
C GLU A 67 7.07 14.69 -4.66
N CYS A 68 5.76 14.94 -4.71
CA CYS A 68 5.09 15.09 -6.00
C CYS A 68 5.57 16.37 -6.69
N LEU A 69 5.51 16.44 -8.03
CA LEU A 69 5.83 17.65 -8.79
C LEU A 69 5.00 18.89 -8.41
N CYS A 70 3.89 18.73 -7.67
CA CYS A 70 3.18 19.86 -7.05
C CYS A 70 3.79 20.32 -5.72
N SER A 71 5.01 19.87 -5.41
CA SER A 71 5.76 20.13 -4.18
C SER A 71 5.14 19.59 -2.88
N ASN A 72 4.12 18.74 -2.99
CA ASN A 72 3.56 18.08 -1.81
C ASN A 72 4.39 16.85 -1.44
N VAL A 73 4.82 16.76 -0.18
CA VAL A 73 5.47 15.56 0.37
C VAL A 73 4.42 14.47 0.55
N ILE A 74 4.58 13.36 -0.15
CA ILE A 74 3.63 12.25 -0.15
C ILE A 74 4.14 10.99 0.55
N GLY A 75 5.42 10.95 0.93
CA GLY A 75 6.02 9.73 1.45
C GLY A 75 7.50 9.84 1.74
N ARG A 76 8.12 8.68 1.97
CA ARG A 76 9.55 8.52 2.25
C ARG A 76 10.14 7.34 1.49
N LYS A 77 11.44 7.40 1.21
CA LYS A 77 12.26 6.25 0.84
C LYS A 77 13.34 6.05 1.89
N TYR A 78 13.28 4.92 2.60
CA TYR A 78 14.23 4.62 3.66
C TYR A 78 15.56 4.12 3.08
N LEU A 79 16.65 4.73 3.53
CA LEU A 79 18.03 4.36 3.21
C LEU A 79 18.62 3.43 4.28
N SER A 80 18.28 3.68 5.54
CA SER A 80 18.57 2.80 6.67
C SER A 80 17.30 2.58 7.48
N VAL A 81 17.20 1.40 8.10
CA VAL A 81 16.00 0.94 8.81
C VAL A 81 16.38 0.30 10.14
N ASN A 82 15.48 0.36 11.11
CA ASN A 82 15.54 -0.41 12.35
C ASN A 82 14.81 -1.77 12.18
N GLU A 83 14.78 -2.58 13.24
CA GLU A 83 14.14 -3.90 13.22
C GLU A 83 12.63 -3.85 12.94
N ASN A 84 11.95 -2.74 13.28
CA ASN A 84 10.50 -2.60 13.14
C ASN A 84 10.03 -2.41 11.70
N ILE A 85 10.90 -1.87 10.84
CA ILE A 85 10.58 -1.48 9.45
C ILE A 85 11.57 -2.03 8.42
N GLN A 86 12.21 -3.17 8.71
CA GLN A 86 13.15 -3.80 7.78
C GLN A 86 12.55 -4.00 6.37
N GLU A 87 11.25 -4.32 6.31
CA GLU A 87 10.55 -4.51 5.04
C GLU A 87 10.47 -3.25 4.16
N MET A 88 10.70 -2.05 4.71
CA MET A 88 10.59 -0.77 4.02
C MET A 88 11.92 -0.29 3.39
N MET A 89 13.02 -0.98 3.65
CA MET A 89 14.35 -0.60 3.17
C MET A 89 14.39 -0.50 1.64
N LEU A 90 14.88 0.63 1.13
CA LEU A 90 15.04 0.96 -0.30
C LEU A 90 13.75 0.92 -1.14
N LYS A 91 12.58 0.82 -0.51
CA LYS A 91 11.27 0.84 -1.18
C LYS A 91 10.59 2.20 -1.04
N PHE A 92 9.60 2.43 -1.88
CA PHE A 92 8.84 3.68 -1.89
C PHE A 92 7.64 3.58 -0.94
N CYS A 93 7.71 4.33 0.17
CA CYS A 93 6.68 4.33 1.21
C CYS A 93 5.80 5.57 1.04
N ILE A 94 4.59 5.41 0.50
CA ILE A 94 3.63 6.49 0.28
C ILE A 94 2.64 6.55 1.44
N TYR A 95 2.40 7.73 1.98
CA TYR A 95 1.41 7.96 3.02
C TYR A 95 0.00 7.97 2.45
N LYS A 96 -0.88 7.12 2.99
CA LYS A 96 -2.28 7.00 2.55
C LYS A 96 -3.04 8.31 2.64
N LYS A 97 -2.80 9.10 3.70
CA LYS A 97 -3.43 10.42 3.88
C LYS A 97 -3.11 11.42 2.75
N CYS A 98 -1.99 11.23 2.04
CA CYS A 98 -1.52 12.13 0.99
C CYS A 98 -1.98 11.72 -0.43
N VAL A 99 -2.69 10.60 -0.57
CA VAL A 99 -3.08 10.03 -1.85
C VAL A 99 -4.54 9.58 -1.88
N ILE A 100 -5.05 9.38 -3.08
CA ILE A 100 -6.33 8.72 -3.35
C ILE A 100 -6.09 7.62 -4.39
N SER A 101 -6.98 6.62 -4.46
CA SER A 101 -6.92 5.58 -5.48
C SER A 101 -8.12 5.65 -6.40
N TYR A 102 -7.89 5.39 -7.68
CA TYR A 102 -8.93 5.27 -8.70
C TYR A 102 -8.85 3.90 -9.36
N GLN A 103 -9.93 3.12 -9.25
CA GLN A 103 -10.03 1.79 -9.83
C GLN A 103 -10.51 1.87 -11.28
N LEU A 104 -9.76 1.26 -12.20
CA LEU A 104 -10.09 1.22 -13.62
C LEU A 104 -11.28 0.29 -13.87
N GLY A 105 -12.11 0.59 -14.86
CA GLY A 105 -13.20 -0.29 -15.27
C GLY A 105 -14.29 -0.54 -14.22
N SER A 106 -14.32 0.21 -13.11
CA SER A 106 -15.43 0.18 -12.17
C SER A 106 -16.60 0.99 -12.72
N ASN A 107 -17.72 0.33 -13.02
CA ASN A 107 -19.00 0.97 -13.32
C ASN A 107 -19.83 1.25 -12.05
N ILE A 108 -19.25 1.02 -10.87
CA ILE A 108 -19.89 1.24 -9.58
C ILE A 108 -19.43 2.63 -9.12
N GLU A 109 -20.38 3.50 -8.75
CA GLU A 109 -20.09 4.74 -8.04
C GLU A 109 -19.09 4.45 -6.92
N ILE A 110 -17.95 5.14 -6.96
CA ILE A 110 -16.87 4.97 -5.99
C ILE A 110 -17.41 5.41 -4.63
N LYS A 111 -18.03 4.49 -3.90
CA LYS A 111 -18.06 4.58 -2.45
C LYS A 111 -16.60 4.46 -2.04
N GLU A 112 -16.06 5.47 -1.36
CA GLU A 112 -14.76 5.36 -0.73
C GLU A 112 -14.74 4.06 0.09
N HIS A 113 -14.16 3.00 -0.48
CA HIS A 113 -13.92 1.78 0.26
C HIS A 113 -12.79 2.12 1.23
N THR A 114 -13.18 2.52 2.43
CA THR A 114 -12.26 2.76 3.52
C THR A 114 -11.40 1.52 3.70
N LEU A 115 -10.12 1.68 4.01
CA LEU A 115 -9.19 0.56 4.22
C LEU A 115 -9.67 -0.47 5.26
N SER A 116 -10.61 -0.09 6.13
CA SER A 116 -11.35 -1.00 7.00
C SER A 116 -12.15 -2.06 6.23
N SER A 117 -12.80 -1.72 5.11
CA SER A 117 -13.55 -2.68 4.29
C SER A 117 -12.63 -3.68 3.63
N LEU A 118 -11.47 -3.22 3.13
CA LEU A 118 -10.44 -4.10 2.58
C LEU A 118 -9.84 -5.04 3.64
N ALA A 119 -9.59 -4.54 4.85
CA ALA A 119 -9.11 -5.35 5.97
C ALA A 119 -10.13 -6.42 6.40
N GLU A 120 -11.42 -6.09 6.38
CA GLU A 120 -12.49 -7.05 6.63
C GLU A 120 -12.57 -8.14 5.55
N GLU A 121 -12.36 -7.79 4.29
CA GLU A 121 -12.33 -8.75 3.19
C GLU A 121 -11.14 -9.71 3.28
N VAL A 122 -9.94 -9.20 3.60
CA VAL A 122 -8.76 -10.04 3.87
C VAL A 122 -8.99 -10.98 5.05
N SER A 123 -9.60 -10.49 6.15
CA SER A 123 -9.92 -11.31 7.31
C SER A 123 -10.92 -12.43 6.98
N LYS A 124 -11.93 -12.13 6.15
CA LYS A 124 -12.90 -13.12 5.65
C LYS A 124 -12.22 -14.19 4.80
N LEU A 125 -11.31 -13.79 3.90
CA LEU A 125 -10.53 -14.73 3.08
C LEU A 125 -9.67 -15.66 3.94
N GLN A 126 -8.95 -15.14 4.93
CA GLN A 126 -8.12 -15.95 5.83
C GLN A 126 -8.95 -16.99 6.58
N LYS A 127 -10.11 -16.60 7.12
CA LYS A 127 -11.02 -17.53 7.80
C LYS A 127 -11.55 -18.62 6.85
N PHE A 128 -11.81 -18.26 5.60
CA PHE A 128 -12.25 -19.21 4.59
C PHE A 128 -11.15 -20.22 4.22
N CYS A 129 -9.89 -19.78 4.07
CA CYS A 129 -8.76 -20.67 3.84
C CYS A 129 -8.56 -21.67 4.97
N VAL A 130 -8.65 -21.22 6.23
CA VAL A 130 -8.58 -22.10 7.41
C VAL A 130 -9.73 -23.12 7.41
N TYR A 131 -10.95 -22.67 7.10
CA TYR A 131 -12.10 -23.56 6.99
C TYR A 131 -11.90 -24.64 5.92
N LEU A 132 -11.42 -24.27 4.73
CA LEU A 132 -11.15 -25.22 3.64
C LEU A 132 -10.07 -26.23 4.02
N HIS A 133 -8.98 -25.77 4.65
CA HIS A 133 -7.90 -26.64 5.13
C HIS A 133 -8.44 -27.73 6.07
N ASN A 134 -9.16 -27.31 7.11
CA ASN A 134 -9.74 -28.22 8.10
C ASN A 134 -10.76 -29.19 7.48
N LYS A 135 -11.45 -28.79 6.41
CA LYS A 135 -12.42 -29.64 5.71
C LYS A 135 -11.73 -30.67 4.81
N LEU A 136 -10.58 -30.34 4.24
CA LEU A 136 -9.77 -31.25 3.44
C LEU A 136 -9.07 -32.29 4.31
N GLU A 137 -8.53 -31.90 5.46
CA GLU A 137 -7.94 -32.84 6.44
C GLU A 137 -8.99 -33.85 6.93
N LYS A 138 -10.19 -33.39 7.30
CA LYS A 138 -11.30 -34.29 7.72
C LYS A 138 -11.79 -35.26 6.65
N LYS A 139 -11.44 -35.04 5.38
CA LYS A 139 -11.78 -35.96 4.27
C LYS A 139 -10.72 -37.01 3.99
N GLN A 140 -9.52 -36.90 4.58
CA GLN A 140 -8.44 -37.89 4.42
C GLN A 140 -8.52 -39.04 5.44
N ASP A 141 -9.36 -38.90 6.48
CA ASP A 141 -9.56 -39.90 7.54
C ASP A 141 -10.78 -40.83 7.31
N HIS A 142 -11.32 -40.90 6.08
CA HIS A 142 -12.40 -41.83 5.67
C HIS A 142 -12.04 -42.59 4.41
#